data_AF-G7VF46-F1
#
_entry.id   AF-G7VF46-F1
#
_cell.length_a   1.000
_cell.length_b   1.000
_cell.length_c   1.000
_cell.angle_alpha   90.00
_cell.angle_beta   90.00
_cell.angle_gamma   90.00
#
_symmetry.space_group_name_H-M   'P 1'
#
loop_
_entity.id
_entity.type
_entity.pdbx_description
1 polymer ?
#
loop_
_entity_poly.entity_id
_entity_poly.type
_entity_poly.pdbx_seq_one_letter_code
_entity_poly.pdbx_strand_id
1 'polypeptide(L)'
;MGAVNWVALLVGVASGMAVAFGRVYAERLTARYYGLAPQLLFKHRDVIVPFLVLAGAANIYAVWITVAYGGISAWRLSALIGMALVLAAQIIQLNVALRPSKKDLELALASCVAYVYLFALYVVALATGRYSLWLF
;
A
#
# COMPACT_ATOMS: atom_id res chain seq x y z
N MET A 1 -2.21 1.46 -25.08
CA MET A 1 -2.78 1.02 -23.80
C MET A 1 -2.01 -0.22 -23.37
N GLY A 2 -1.14 -0.10 -22.36
CA GLY A 2 -0.29 -1.20 -21.91
C GLY A 2 -1.14 -2.27 -21.22
N ALA A 3 -0.94 -3.54 -21.56
CA ALA A 3 -1.60 -4.67 -20.93
C ALA A 3 -1.40 -4.62 -19.41
N VAL A 4 -2.47 -4.84 -18.63
CA VAL A 4 -2.39 -5.01 -17.18
C VAL A 4 -1.37 -6.10 -16.87
N ASN A 5 -0.29 -5.75 -16.16
CA ASN A 5 0.71 -6.74 -15.79
C ASN A 5 0.20 -7.56 -14.61
N TRP A 6 -0.47 -8.65 -14.95
CA TRP A 6 -0.99 -9.62 -13.99
C TRP A 6 0.09 -10.20 -13.07
N VAL A 7 1.34 -10.29 -13.52
CA VAL A 7 2.44 -10.77 -12.68
C VAL A 7 2.73 -9.77 -11.57
N ALA A 8 2.84 -8.48 -11.89
CA ALA A 8 3.05 -7.43 -10.88
C ALA A 8 1.89 -7.38 -9.88
N LEU A 9 0.65 -7.53 -10.36
CA LEU A 9 -0.53 -7.57 -9.51
C LEU A 9 -0.54 -8.81 -8.59
N LEU A 10 -0.23 -10.00 -9.12
CA LEU A 10 -0.14 -11.23 -8.33
C LEU A 10 0.98 -11.18 -7.29
N VAL A 11 2.15 -10.66 -7.65
CA VAL A 11 3.28 -10.46 -6.71
C VAL A 11 2.87 -9.47 -5.61
N GLY A 12 2.19 -8.39 -6.01
CA GLY A 12 1.57 -7.43 -5.10
C GLY A 12 0.61 -8.07 -4.09
N VAL A 13 -0.36 -8.84 -4.60
CA VAL A 13 -1.33 -9.57 -3.75
C VAL A 13 -0.62 -10.58 -2.85
N ALA A 14 0.34 -11.34 -3.36
CA ALA A 14 1.12 -12.31 -2.58
C ALA A 14 1.91 -11.64 -1.46
N SER A 15 2.58 -10.51 -1.74
CA SER A 15 3.28 -9.73 -0.72
C SER A 15 2.33 -9.18 0.34
N GLY A 16 1.18 -8.64 -0.08
CA GLY A 16 0.16 -8.13 0.83
C GLY A 16 -0.44 -9.24 1.70
N MET A 17 -0.67 -10.43 1.14
CA MET A 17 -1.08 -11.62 1.89
C MET A 17 -0.03 -12.05 2.91
N ALA A 18 1.26 -12.01 2.57
CA ALA A 18 2.33 -12.34 3.52
C ALA A 18 2.34 -11.36 4.72
N VAL A 19 2.17 -10.06 4.46
CA VAL A 19 2.06 -9.03 5.52
C VAL A 19 0.81 -9.23 6.36
N ALA A 20 -0.34 -9.50 5.73
CA ALA A 20 -1.59 -9.82 6.42
C ALA A 20 -1.50 -11.10 7.27
N PHE A 21 -0.77 -12.11 6.80
CA PHE A 21 -0.51 -13.32 7.57
C PHE A 21 0.35 -13.03 8.81
N GLY A 22 1.41 -12.24 8.67
CA GLY A 22 2.22 -11.76 9.78
C GLY A 22 1.38 -11.02 10.83
N ARG A 23 0.43 -10.20 10.37
CA ARG A 23 -0.54 -9.53 11.25
C ARG A 23 -1.41 -10.52 12.02
N VAL A 24 -2.03 -11.49 11.34
CA VAL A 24 -2.87 -12.50 12.00
C VAL A 24 -2.06 -13.34 13.01
N TYR A 25 -0.80 -13.64 12.70
CA TYR A 25 0.10 -14.33 13.62
C TYR A 25 0.39 -13.50 14.88
N ALA A 26 0.73 -12.22 14.71
CA ALA A 26 0.97 -11.30 15.82
C ALA A 26 -0.26 -11.17 16.73
N GLU A 27 -1.44 -10.99 16.15
CA GLU A 27 -2.70 -10.92 16.89
C GLU A 27 -2.98 -12.19 17.70
N ARG A 28 -2.73 -13.37 17.13
CA ARG A 28 -2.89 -14.66 17.83
C ARG A 28 -1.91 -14.80 18.99
N LEU A 29 -0.68 -14.33 18.84
CA LEU A 29 0.33 -14.36 19.89
C LEU A 29 -0.08 -13.45 21.06
N THR A 30 -0.53 -12.23 20.77
CA THR A 30 -1.04 -11.28 21.76
C THR A 30 -2.31 -11.81 22.44
N ALA A 31 -3.25 -12.37 21.68
CA ALA A 31 -4.46 -12.99 22.21
C ALA A 31 -4.18 -14.12 23.21
N ARG A 32 -3.18 -14.98 22.92
CA ARG A 32 -2.73 -16.01 23.86
C ARG A 32 -2.16 -15.42 25.15
N TYR A 33 -1.41 -14.33 25.06
CA TYR A 33 -0.83 -13.67 26.23
C TYR A 33 -1.90 -13.08 27.17
N TYR A 34 -2.96 -12.47 26.59
CA TYR A 34 -4.04 -11.84 27.35
C TYR A 34 -5.25 -12.74 27.61
N GLY A 35 -5.26 -13.99 27.12
CA GLY A 35 -6.36 -14.94 27.30
C GLY A 35 -7.70 -14.53 26.66
N LEU A 36 -7.67 -13.60 25.69
CA LEU A 36 -8.84 -13.00 25.06
C LEU A 36 -8.88 -13.32 23.56
N ALA A 37 -10.07 -13.47 22.99
CA ALA A 37 -10.21 -13.69 21.55
C ALA A 37 -9.68 -12.48 20.74
N PRO A 38 -8.97 -12.69 19.62
CA PRO A 38 -8.39 -11.60 18.81
C PRO A 38 -9.41 -10.55 18.36
N GLN A 39 -10.65 -10.96 18.08
CA GLN A 39 -11.74 -10.06 17.67
C GLN A 39 -12.15 -9.07 18.77
N LEU A 40 -12.02 -9.46 20.04
CA LEU A 40 -12.32 -8.61 21.19
C LEU A 40 -11.20 -7.60 21.46
N LEU A 41 -9.95 -7.98 21.16
CA LEU A 41 -8.77 -7.14 21.32
C LEU A 41 -8.59 -6.16 20.16
N PHE A 42 -8.92 -6.57 18.93
CA PHE A 42 -8.68 -5.81 17.70
C PHE A 42 -9.97 -5.58 16.92
N LYS A 43 -10.70 -4.52 17.29
CA LYS A 43 -12.02 -4.17 16.74
C LYS A 43 -12.07 -3.96 15.22
N HIS A 44 -10.95 -3.57 14.59
CA HIS A 44 -10.88 -3.25 13.17
C HIS A 44 -10.18 -4.32 12.32
N ARG A 45 -9.95 -5.51 12.88
CA ARG A 45 -9.25 -6.62 12.21
C ARG A 45 -9.81 -6.93 10.82
N ASP A 46 -11.13 -6.98 10.69
CA ASP A 46 -11.82 -7.37 9.46
C ASP A 46 -11.61 -6.36 8.31
N VAL A 47 -11.21 -5.13 8.64
CA VAL A 47 -10.88 -4.09 7.65
C VAL A 47 -9.37 -4.03 7.39
N ILE A 48 -8.55 -4.18 8.45
CA ILE A 48 -7.08 -4.08 8.35
C ILE A 48 -6.48 -5.21 7.53
N VAL A 49 -6.94 -6.45 7.71
CA VAL A 49 -6.41 -7.61 7.00
C VAL A 49 -6.57 -7.49 5.47
N PRO A 50 -7.78 -7.26 4.92
CA PRO A 50 -7.93 -7.06 3.48
C PRO A 50 -7.26 -5.78 2.99
N PHE A 51 -7.21 -4.72 3.82
CA PHE A 51 -6.48 -3.50 3.51
C PHE A 51 -5.00 -3.78 3.23
N LEU A 52 -4.31 -4.55 4.09
CA LEU A 52 -2.90 -4.88 3.91
C LEU A 52 -2.64 -5.64 2.60
N VAL A 53 -3.58 -6.50 2.18
CA VAL A 53 -3.48 -7.23 0.90
C VAL A 53 -3.59 -6.28 -0.29
N LEU A 54 -4.63 -5.43 -0.29
CA LEU A 54 -4.89 -4.48 -1.37
C LEU A 54 -3.80 -3.40 -1.44
N ALA A 55 -3.31 -2.95 -0.31
CA ALA A 55 -2.29 -1.92 -0.23
C ALA A 55 -0.92 -2.44 -0.70
N GLY A 56 -0.60 -3.70 -0.39
CA GLY A 56 0.57 -4.39 -0.97
C GLY A 56 0.48 -4.50 -2.49
N ALA A 57 -0.71 -4.86 -3.01
CA ALA A 57 -0.95 -4.88 -4.46
C ALA A 57 -0.77 -3.50 -5.11
N ALA A 58 -1.35 -2.46 -4.50
CA ALA A 58 -1.25 -1.09 -4.99
C ALA A 58 0.19 -0.57 -4.98
N ASN A 59 0.96 -0.85 -3.92
CA ASN A 59 2.36 -0.42 -3.83
C ASN A 59 3.23 -1.07 -4.90
N ILE A 60 3.15 -2.39 -5.07
CA ILE A 60 3.94 -3.08 -6.09
C ILE A 60 3.55 -2.63 -7.50
N TYR A 61 2.26 -2.42 -7.74
CA TYR A 61 1.79 -1.94 -9.04
C TYR A 61 2.25 -0.50 -9.33
N ALA A 62 2.24 0.38 -8.32
CA ALA A 62 2.75 1.74 -8.44
C ALA A 62 4.26 1.76 -8.76
N VAL A 63 5.05 0.93 -8.06
CA VAL A 63 6.48 0.77 -8.36
C VAL A 63 6.69 0.24 -9.77
N TRP A 64 5.94 -0.79 -10.17
CA TRP A 64 6.05 -1.36 -11.51
C TRP A 64 5.73 -0.33 -12.60
N ILE A 65 4.66 0.45 -12.47
CA ILE A 65 4.33 1.51 -13.44
C ILE A 65 5.47 2.53 -13.52
N THR A 66 6.02 2.92 -12.37
CA THR A 66 7.11 3.90 -12.30
C THR A 66 8.38 3.38 -12.97
N VAL A 67 8.73 2.10 -12.77
CA VAL A 67 9.96 1.51 -13.33
C VAL A 67 9.78 1.12 -14.79
N ALA A 68 8.66 0.47 -15.15
CA ALA A 68 8.42 -0.07 -16.49
C ALA A 68 8.06 1.01 -17.52
N TYR A 69 7.35 2.06 -17.10
CA TYR A 69 6.90 3.14 -17.99
C TYR A 69 7.52 4.50 -17.68
N GLY A 70 8.29 4.63 -16.59
CA GLY A 70 8.86 5.91 -16.21
C GLY A 70 10.00 6.36 -17.11
N GLY A 71 10.90 5.51 -17.58
CA GLY A 71 12.03 5.93 -18.42
C GLY A 71 12.75 7.18 -17.86
N ILE A 72 13.01 8.20 -18.69
CA ILE A 72 13.57 9.49 -18.23
C ILE A 72 12.58 10.22 -17.29
N SER A 73 11.28 10.03 -17.46
CA SER A 73 10.25 10.64 -16.60
C SER A 73 10.21 10.06 -15.17
N ALA A 74 10.90 8.95 -14.88
CA ALA A 74 11.11 8.47 -13.51
C ALA A 74 12.06 9.35 -12.69
N TRP A 75 12.88 10.19 -13.35
CA TRP A 75 13.80 11.13 -12.69
C TRP A 75 13.14 12.47 -12.33
N ARG A 76 11.87 12.64 -12.71
CA ARG A 76 11.08 13.82 -12.40
C ARG A 76 10.75 13.88 -10.91
N LEU A 77 10.69 15.09 -10.37
CA LEU A 77 10.48 15.32 -8.94
C LEU A 77 9.18 14.66 -8.46
N SER A 78 8.12 14.74 -9.27
CA SER A 78 6.83 14.09 -9.02
C SER A 78 6.92 12.56 -8.90
N ALA A 79 7.78 11.91 -9.69
CA ALA A 79 8.02 10.48 -9.61
C ALA A 79 8.79 10.10 -8.33
N LEU A 80 9.80 10.89 -7.98
CA LEU A 80 10.57 10.70 -6.74
C LEU A 80 9.69 10.87 -5.50
N ILE A 81 8.83 11.90 -5.48
CA ILE A 81 7.86 12.12 -4.41
C ILE A 81 6.87 10.96 -4.35
N GLY A 82 6.36 10.49 -5.49
CA GLY A 82 5.48 9.33 -5.56
C GLY A 82 6.12 8.07 -4.96
N MET A 83 7.37 7.77 -5.32
CA MET A 83 8.12 6.63 -4.80
C MET A 83 8.42 6.77 -3.30
N ALA A 84 8.77 7.97 -2.82
CA ALA A 84 8.97 8.23 -1.40
C ALA A 84 7.68 8.04 -0.58
N LEU A 85 6.54 8.46 -1.13
CA LEU A 85 5.23 8.26 -0.51
C LEU A 85 4.83 6.79 -0.48
N VAL A 86 5.07 6.04 -1.56
CA VAL A 86 4.83 4.58 -1.60
C VAL A 86 5.71 3.85 -0.58
N LEU A 87 6.99 4.24 -0.45
CA LEU A 87 7.89 3.70 0.57
C LEU A 87 7.36 4.00 1.98
N ALA A 88 6.96 5.24 2.25
CA ALA A 88 6.40 5.63 3.54
C ALA A 88 5.12 4.84 3.85
N ALA A 89 4.23 4.66 2.87
CA ALA A 89 3.03 3.84 3.00
C ALA A 89 3.37 2.38 3.34
N GLN A 90 4.37 1.80 2.69
CA GLN A 90 4.83 0.43 2.97
C GLN A 90 5.38 0.30 4.40
N ILE A 91 6.15 1.28 4.89
CA ILE A 91 6.67 1.28 6.26
C ILE A 91 5.52 1.35 7.27
N ILE A 92 4.51 2.19 7.02
CA ILE A 92 3.33 2.30 7.88
C ILE A 92 2.55 0.97 7.90
N GLN A 93 2.35 0.34 6.73
CA GLN A 93 1.67 -0.95 6.63
C GLN A 93 2.41 -2.05 7.37
N LEU A 94 3.75 -2.09 7.29
CA LEU A 94 4.57 -3.01 8.09
C LEU A 94 4.44 -2.74 9.58
N ASN A 95 4.37 -1.49 9.99
CA ASN A 95 4.16 -1.13 11.40
C ASN A 95 2.79 -1.61 11.89
N VAL A 96 1.73 -1.35 11.12
CA VAL A 96 0.38 -1.87 11.38
C VAL A 96 0.41 -3.41 11.43
N ALA A 97 1.13 -4.08 10.55
CA ALA A 97 1.18 -5.54 10.57
C ALA A 97 1.92 -6.11 11.79
N LEU A 98 3.06 -5.53 12.16
CA LEU A 98 3.96 -6.06 13.19
C LEU A 98 3.60 -5.59 14.61
N ARG A 99 2.93 -4.45 14.77
CA ARG A 99 2.61 -3.85 16.07
C ARG A 99 1.13 -3.52 16.17
N PRO A 100 0.28 -4.52 16.50
CA PRO A 100 -1.14 -4.30 16.68
C PRO A 100 -1.48 -3.24 17.71
N SER A 101 -2.26 -2.24 17.31
CA SER A 101 -2.61 -1.09 18.14
C SER A 101 -4.04 -0.61 17.90
N LYS A 102 -4.56 0.17 18.85
CA LYS A 102 -5.86 0.85 18.69
C LYS A 102 -5.85 1.89 17.55
N LYS A 103 -4.67 2.36 17.14
CA LYS A 103 -4.48 3.38 16.10
C LYS A 103 -4.27 2.80 14.69
N ASP A 104 -4.45 1.50 14.51
CA ASP A 104 -4.18 0.84 13.24
C ASP A 104 -5.02 1.41 12.08
N LEU A 105 -6.27 1.81 12.35
CA LEU A 105 -7.14 2.41 11.36
C LEU A 105 -6.65 3.80 10.92
N GLU A 106 -6.22 4.63 11.87
CA GLU A 106 -5.66 5.96 11.58
C GLU A 106 -4.37 5.85 10.75
N LEU A 107 -3.50 4.90 11.11
CA LEU A 107 -2.26 4.63 10.38
C LEU A 107 -2.55 4.08 8.97
N ALA A 108 -3.52 3.18 8.83
CA ALA A 108 -3.95 2.68 7.53
C ALA A 108 -4.46 3.84 6.65
N LEU A 109 -5.31 4.72 7.19
CA LEU A 109 -5.79 5.91 6.48
C LEU A 109 -4.66 6.87 6.11
N ALA A 110 -3.69 7.07 7.01
CA ALA A 110 -2.51 7.91 6.71
C ALA A 110 -1.68 7.33 5.55
N SER A 111 -1.54 5.99 5.48
CA SER A 111 -0.84 5.36 4.36
C SER A 111 -1.57 5.52 3.02
N CYS A 112 -2.89 5.78 3.03
CA CYS A 112 -3.66 6.04 1.81
C CYS A 112 -3.31 7.37 1.13
N VAL A 113 -2.66 8.31 1.83
CA VAL A 113 -2.25 9.60 1.26
C VAL A 113 -1.36 9.40 0.01
N ALA A 114 -0.52 8.37 0.01
CA ALA A 114 0.30 8.01 -1.15
C ALA A 114 -0.55 7.68 -2.39
N TYR A 115 -1.64 6.93 -2.21
CA TYR A 115 -2.53 6.54 -3.30
C TYR A 115 -3.36 7.73 -3.81
N VAL A 116 -3.78 8.62 -2.90
CA VAL A 116 -4.48 9.87 -3.28
C VAL A 116 -3.57 10.75 -4.11
N TYR A 117 -2.28 10.87 -3.76
CA TYR A 117 -1.31 11.63 -4.54
C TYR A 117 -1.12 11.04 -5.95
N LEU A 118 -0.94 9.73 -6.07
CA LEU A 118 -0.81 9.05 -7.37
C LEU A 118 -2.08 9.21 -8.21
N PHE A 119 -3.26 9.16 -7.59
CA PHE A 119 -4.54 9.39 -8.27
C PHE A 119 -4.65 10.84 -8.78
N ALA A 120 -4.26 11.82 -7.98
CA ALA A 120 -4.24 13.22 -8.40
C ALA A 120 -3.30 13.44 -9.60
N LEU A 121 -2.10 12.85 -9.58
CA LEU A 121 -1.18 12.89 -10.72
C LEU A 121 -1.80 12.27 -11.98
N TYR A 122 -2.52 11.15 -11.84
CA TYR A 122 -3.25 10.53 -12.95
C TYR A 122 -4.34 11.42 -13.53
N VAL A 123 -5.17 12.03 -12.69
CA VAL A 123 -6.23 12.95 -13.14
C VAL A 123 -5.64 14.15 -13.87
N VAL A 124 -4.55 14.74 -13.34
CA VAL A 124 -3.90 15.88 -14.00
C VAL A 124 -3.22 15.48 -15.30
N ALA A 125 -2.63 14.28 -15.38
CA ALA A 125 -2.07 13.75 -16.63
C ALA A 125 -3.15 13.61 -17.72
N LEU A 126 -4.33 13.08 -17.36
CA LEU A 126 -5.48 13.01 -18.27
C LEU A 126 -5.94 14.40 -18.71
N ALA A 127 -6.10 15.33 -17.77
CA ALA A 127 -6.57 16.69 -18.06
C ALA A 127 -5.59 17.48 -18.95
N THR A 128 -4.30 17.21 -18.85
CA THR A 128 -3.24 17.89 -19.64
C THR A 128 -2.90 17.18 -20.95
N GLY A 129 -3.59 16.08 -21.29
CA GLY A 129 -3.31 15.28 -22.48
C GLY A 129 -1.91 14.65 -22.48
N ARG A 130 -1.27 14.54 -21.31
CA ARG A 130 0.09 13.99 -21.18
C ARG A 130 0.00 12.49 -20.93
N TYR A 131 0.78 11.73 -21.69
CA TYR A 131 0.88 10.26 -21.54
C TYR A 131 1.81 9.80 -20.41
N SER A 132 2.29 10.74 -19.57
CA SER A 132 3.12 10.45 -18.40
C SER A 132 2.44 10.98 -17.15
N LEU A 133 2.33 10.11 -16.14
CA LEU A 133 1.89 10.41 -14.78
C LEU A 133 2.79 11.45 -14.09
N TRP A 134 4.02 11.59 -14.58
CA TRP A 134 5.08 12.36 -13.94
C TRP A 134 5.18 13.73 -14.58
N LEU A 135 4.40 14.67 -14.06
CA LEU A 135 4.14 15.95 -14.71
C LEU A 135 5.27 16.97 -14.56
N PHE A 136 6.03 16.88 -13.46
CA PHE A 136 7.07 17.83 -13.03
C PHE A 136 8.33 17.08 -12.60
#